data_AF-A0A951W7I3-F1
#
_entry.id   AF-A0A951W7I3-F1
#
_cell.length_a   1.000
_cell.length_b   1.000
_cell.length_c   1.000
_cell.angle_alpha   90.00
_cell.angle_beta   90.00
_cell.angle_gamma   90.00
#
_symmetry.space_group_name_H-M   'P 1'
#
loop_
_entity.id
_entity.type
_entity.pdbx_description
1 polymer ?
#
loop_
_entity_poly.entity_id
_entity_poly.type
_entity_poly.pdbx_seq_one_letter_code
_entity_poly.pdbx_strand_id
1 'polypeptide(L)' 'MHKYLNVTGGYLSFEVDRPEGRPTLTARFHDVDGEVLYKETFRAE' A
#
# COMPACT_ATOMS: atom_id res chain seq x y z
N MET A 1 -1.12 10.37 11.67
CA MET A 1 -1.21 8.93 12.01
C MET A 1 -0.02 8.24 11.37
N HIS A 2 0.83 7.58 12.15
CA HIS A 2 2.00 6.85 11.64
C HIS A 2 1.74 5.35 11.82
N LYS A 3 1.92 4.57 10.75
CA LYS A 3 1.80 3.10 10.79
C LYS A 3 3.16 2.47 10.52
N TYR A 4 3.47 1.43 11.27
CA TYR A 4 4.68 0.65 11.12
C TYR A 4 4.33 -0.76 10.63
N LEU A 5 5.06 -1.21 9.62
CA LEU A 5 5.05 -2.59 9.16
C LEU A 5 6.50 -3.06 9.14
N ASN A 6 6.81 -4.13 9.89
CA ASN A 6 8.12 -4.75 9.81
C ASN A 6 8.19 -5.58 8.52
N VAL A 7 9.03 -5.15 7.58
CA VAL A 7 9.22 -5.80 6.28
C VAL A 7 10.55 -6.55 6.32
N THR A 8 10.51 -7.88 6.16
CA THR A 8 11.71 -8.73 6.05
C THR A 8 11.69 -9.41 4.70
N GLY A 9 12.58 -8.97 3.80
CA GLY A 9 12.54 -9.36 2.38
C GLY A 9 11.42 -8.69 1.60
N GLY A 10 11.33 -8.99 0.30
CA GLY A 10 10.28 -8.47 -0.59
C GLY A 10 10.38 -6.96 -0.85
N TYR A 11 9.24 -6.33 -1.16
CA TYR A 11 9.18 -4.89 -1.46
C TYR A 11 7.81 -4.26 -1.14
N LEU A 12 7.79 -2.94 -1.03
CA LEU A 12 6.56 -2.14 -0.92
C LEU A 12 6.19 -1.54 -2.27
N SER A 13 4.93 -1.61 -2.65
CA SER A 13 4.37 -0.88 -3.77
C SER A 13 3.32 0.11 -3.29
N PHE A 14 3.35 1.31 -3.88
CA PHE A 14 2.39 2.38 -3.60
C PHE A 14 1.72 2.77 -4.90
N GLU A 15 0.39 2.81 -4.89
CA GLU A 15 -0.44 3.19 -6.02
C GLU A 15 -1.31 4.36 -5.61
N VAL A 16 -1.23 5.45 -6.38
CA VAL A 16 -2.10 6.61 -6.19
C VAL A 16 -3.09 6.62 -7.34
N ASP A 17 -4.37 6.52 -6.99
CA ASP A 17 -5.48 6.67 -7.92
C ASP A 17 -6.39 7.84 -7.47
N ARG A 18 -7.25 8.32 -8.37
CA ARG A 18 -8.21 9.41 -8.09
C ARG A 18 -9.64 9.02 -8.50
N PRO A 19 -10.22 7.96 -7.93
CA PRO A 19 -11.61 7.63 -8.19
C PRO A 19 -12.51 8.81 -7.76
N GLU A 20 -13.40 9.24 -8.65
CA GLU A 20 -14.32 10.36 -8.41
C GLU A 20 -13.62 11.68 -8.03
N GLY A 21 -12.37 11.86 -8.49
CA GLY A 21 -11.57 13.05 -8.20
C GLY A 21 -10.94 13.08 -6.81
N ARG A 22 -11.17 12.06 -5.97
CA ARG A 22 -10.62 11.97 -4.62
C ARG A 22 -9.37 11.10 -4.58
N PRO A 23 -8.22 11.62 -4.12
CA PRO A 23 -6.99 10.84 -4.10
C PRO A 23 -7.11 9.67 -3.11
N THR A 24 -6.79 8.49 -3.62
CA THR A 24 -6.75 7.22 -2.89
C THR A 24 -5.34 6.65 -3.03
N LEU A 25 -4.67 6.41 -1.91
CA LEU A 25 -3.37 5.75 -1.84
C LEU A 25 -3.59 4.29 -1.43
N THR A 26 -3.08 3.35 -2.21
CA THR A 26 -3.02 1.94 -1.84
C THR A 26 -1.57 1.55 -1.63
N ALA A 27 -1.24 1.11 -0.42
CA ALA A 27 0.05 0.53 -0.07
C ALA A 27 -0.06 -1.00 -0.06
N ARG A 28 0.88 -1.69 -0.67
CA ARG A 28 0.97 -3.16 -0.68
C ARG A 28 2.37 -3.60 -0.28
N PHE A 29 2.45 -4.65 0.54
CA PHE A 29 3.68 -5.38 0.80
C PHE A 29 3.64 -6.67 0.01
N HIS A 30 4.66 -6.86 -0.81
CA HIS A 30 4.90 -8.08 -1.58
C HIS A 30 6.05 -8.85 -0.96
N ASP A 31 5.93 -10.18 -0.88
CA ASP A 31 7.08 -11.03 -0.58
C ASP A 31 8.06 -11.10 -1.76
N VAL A 32 9.07 -11.98 -1.64
CA VAL A 32 10.11 -12.15 -2.67
C VAL A 32 9.60 -12.83 -3.95
N ASP A 33 8.50 -13.58 -3.86
CA ASP A 33 7.85 -14.23 -4.99
C ASP A 33 6.80 -13.32 -5.65
N GLY A 34 6.52 -12.16 -5.05
CA GLY A 34 5.62 -11.12 -5.54
C GLY A 34 4.21 -11.19 -4.95
N GLU A 35 3.94 -12.13 -4.05
CA GLU A 35 2.64 -12.33 -3.42
C GLU A 35 2.34 -11.21 -2.43
N VAL A 36 1.09 -10.72 -2.43
CA VAL A 36 0.67 -9.61 -1.56
C VAL A 36 0.37 -10.14 -0.16
N LEU A 37 1.27 -9.87 0.79
CA LEU A 37 1.10 -10.25 2.20
C LEU A 37 0.35 -9.21 3.02
N TYR A 38 0.40 -7.94 2.63
CA TYR A 38 -0.34 -6.87 3.29
C TYR A 38 -0.84 -5.85 2.27
N LYS A 39 -2.06 -5.34 2.48
CA LYS A 39 -2.66 -4.27 1.68
C LYS A 39 -3.44 -3.32 2.57
N GLU A 40 -3.19 -2.03 2.39
CA GLU A 40 -3.96 -0.98 3.04
C GLU A 40 -4.29 0.14 2.05
N THR A 41 -5.52 0.67 2.16
CA THR A 41 -6.00 1.76 1.33
C THR A 41 -6.35 2.97 2.20
N PHE A 42 -5.79 4.11 1.85
CA PHE A 42 -6.01 5.41 2.48
C PHE A 42 -6.75 6.30 1.50
N ARG A 43 -7.85 6.93 1.94
CA ARG A 43 -8.59 7.91 1.15
C ARG A 43 -8.35 9.29 1.75
N ALA A 44 -8.10 10.29 0.91
CA ALA A 44 -8.14 11.67 1.37
C ALA A 44 -9.60 12.07 1.61
N GLU A 45 -9.86 12.63 2.79
CA GLU A 45 -11.15 13.22 3.15
C GLU A 45 -11.35 14.60 2.52
#